data_AF-A0A3D3FZQ1-F1
#
_entry.id   AF-A0A3D3FZQ1-F1
#
_cell.length_a   1.000
_cell.length_b   1.000
_cell.length_c   1.000
_cell.angle_alpha   90.00
_cell.angle_beta   90.00
_cell.angle_gamma   90.00
#
_symmetry.space_group_name_H-M   'P 1'
#
loop_
_entity.id
_entity.type
_entity.pdbx_description
1 polymer ?
#
loop_
_entity_poly.entity_id
_entity_poly.type
_entity_poly.pdbx_seq_one_letter_code
_entity_poly.pdbx_strand_id
1 'polypeptide(L)' 'FLPDHYARKWVESGQMKPVLEQRMHYSTPICMITRKGRRHNMILESFLEKLKNNINEQNNSALTVTN' A
#
# COMPACT_ATOMS: atom_id res chain seq x y z
N PHE A 1 3.30 -11.89 -12.83
CA PHE A 1 3.76 -10.82 -11.93
C PHE A 1 3.20 -11.07 -10.55
N LEU A 2 4.07 -11.21 -9.55
CA LEU A 2 3.66 -11.36 -8.16
C LEU A 2 3.79 -9.99 -7.47
N PRO A 3 2.77 -9.50 -6.76
CA PRO A 3 2.88 -8.23 -6.05
C PRO A 3 4.01 -8.27 -5.02
N ASP A 4 4.71 -7.14 -4.86
CA ASP A 4 5.92 -7.05 -4.03
C ASP A 4 5.68 -7.52 -2.60
N HIS A 5 4.53 -7.17 -2.02
CA HIS A 5 4.18 -7.54 -0.65
C HIS A 5 3.96 -9.05 -0.45
N TYR A 6 3.57 -9.78 -1.49
CA TYR A 6 3.50 -11.24 -1.45
C TYR A 6 4.87 -11.86 -1.72
N ALA A 7 5.60 -11.35 -2.72
CA ALA A 7 6.90 -11.87 -3.11
C ALA A 7 7.95 -11.76 -1.99
N ARG A 8 7.86 -10.69 -1.17
CA ARG A 8 8.85 -10.34 -0.14
C ARG A 8 9.29 -11.52 0.71
N LYS A 9 8.35 -12.31 1.24
CA LYS A 9 8.65 -13.46 2.11
C LYS A 9 9.57 -14.49 1.44
N TRP A 10 9.37 -14.75 0.15
CA TRP A 10 10.15 -15.74 -0.59
C TRP A 10 11.46 -15.17 -1.13
N VAL A 11 11.50 -13.87 -1.42
CA VAL A 11 12.74 -13.19 -1.80
C VAL A 11 13.68 -13.11 -0.60
N GLU A 12 13.16 -12.74 0.58
CA GLU A 12 13.91 -12.70 1.84
C GLU A 12 14.39 -14.09 2.28
N SER A 13 13.60 -15.14 2.03
CA SER A 13 14.01 -16.53 2.33
C SER A 13 14.93 -17.15 1.28
N GLY A 14 15.29 -16.41 0.22
CA GLY A 14 16.14 -16.90 -0.87
C GLY A 14 15.47 -17.93 -1.79
N GLN A 15 14.17 -18.19 -1.63
CA GLN A 15 13.41 -19.14 -2.44
C GLN A 15 12.97 -18.56 -3.79
N MET A 16 12.96 -17.24 -3.93
CA MET A 16 12.68 -16.54 -5.20
C MET A 16 13.65 -15.39 -5.42
N LYS A 17 13.94 -15.10 -6.69
CA LYS A 17 14.68 -13.91 -7.10
C LYS A 17 13.86 -13.14 -8.12
N PRO A 18 13.69 -11.82 -7.93
CA PRO A 18 12.99 -11.00 -8.90
C PRO A 18 13.83 -10.83 -10.18
N VAL A 19 13.15 -10.73 -11.32
CA VAL A 19 13.78 -10.72 -12.65
C VAL A 19 13.33 -9.46 -13.40
N LEU A 20 14.29 -8.69 -13.92
CA LEU A 20 14.05 -7.49 -14.73
C LEU A 20 13.17 -6.42 -14.03
N GLU A 21 13.30 -6.24 -12.72
CA GLU A 21 12.47 -5.32 -11.92
C GLU A 21 12.39 -3.90 -12.50
N GLN A 22 13.51 -3.40 -13.05
CA GLN A 22 13.61 -2.07 -13.65
C GLN A 22 12.78 -1.90 -14.94
N ARG A 23 12.44 -3.00 -15.62
CA ARG A 23 11.71 -2.98 -16.91
C ARG A 23 10.32 -3.57 -16.80
N MET A 24 10.11 -4.45 -15.83
CA MET A 24 8.94 -5.30 -15.72
C MET A 24 8.32 -5.09 -14.34
N HIS A 25 7.57 -3.99 -14.19
CA HIS A 25 6.85 -3.65 -12.97
C HIS A 25 5.41 -3.20 -13.30
N TYR A 26 4.48 -3.47 -12.40
CA TYR A 26 3.10 -2.98 -12.48
C TYR A 26 2.76 -2.29 -11.17
N SER A 27 2.39 -1.01 -11.25
CA SER A 27 1.85 -0.28 -10.11
C SER A 27 0.32 -0.34 -10.17
N THR A 28 -0.30 -0.85 -9.11
CA THR A 28 -1.77 -0.88 -8.98
C THR A 28 -2.12 -0.19 -7.66
N PRO A 29 -3.01 0.83 -7.68
CA PRO A 29 -3.42 1.48 -6.45
C PRO A 29 -4.22 0.52 -5.58
N ILE A 30 -3.93 0.53 -4.28
CA ILE A 30 -4.79 -0.14 -3.29
C ILE A 30 -5.89 0.84 -2.90
N CYS A 31 -7.15 0.43 -3.05
CA CYS A 31 -8.31 1.27 -2.79
C CYS A 31 -9.14 0.70 -1.64
N MET A 32 -9.72 1.60 -0.85
CA MET A 32 -10.72 1.27 0.16
C MET A 32 -12.12 1.57 -0.38
N ILE A 33 -13.02 0.59 -0.31
CA ILE A 33 -14.39 0.70 -0.82
C ILE A 33 -15.38 0.70 0.35
N THR A 34 -16.27 1.69 0.39
CA THR A 34 -17.34 1.79 1.40
C THR A 34 -18.71 1.93 0.74
N ARG A 35 -19.78 1.53 1.45
CA ARG A 35 -21.15 1.64 0.95
C ARG A 35 -21.60 3.09 0.93
N LYS A 36 -22.06 3.57 -0.23
CA LYS A 36 -22.68 4.90 -0.39
C LYS A 36 -24.01 4.98 0.39
N GLY A 37 -24.24 6.06 1.13
CA GLY A 37 -25.57 6.45 1.60
C GLY A 37 -26.01 6.00 3.01
N ARG A 38 -25.15 5.35 3.81
CA ARG A 38 -25.37 5.25 5.27
C ARG A 38 -24.41 6.18 5.99
N ARG A 39 -24.91 6.95 6.98
CA ARG A 39 -24.03 7.65 7.92
C ARG A 39 -23.12 6.59 8.56
N HIS A 40 -21.82 6.74 8.39
CA HIS A 40 -20.86 5.83 9.02
C HIS A 40 -21.01 5.96 10.54
N ASN A 41 -20.86 4.86 11.28
CA ASN A 41 -20.81 4.99 12.73
C ASN A 41 -19.48 5.66 13.13
N MET A 42 -19.42 6.23 14.32
CA MET A 42 -18.23 6.97 14.79
C MET A 42 -16.96 6.11 14.76
N ILE A 43 -17.09 4.80 14.98
CA ILE A 43 -15.95 3.85 14.93
C ILE A 43 -15.37 3.80 13.52
N LEU A 44 -16.22 3.64 12.51
CA LEU A 44 -15.79 3.58 11.12
C LEU A 44 -15.23 4.93 10.65
N GLU A 45 -15.84 6.05 11.03
CA GLU A 45 -15.29 7.38 10.75
C GLU A 45 -13.88 7.54 11.34
N SER A 46 -13.72 7.22 12.62
CA SER A 46 -12.43 7.29 13.31
C SER A 46 -11.38 6.38 12.66
N PHE A 47 -11.77 5.18 12.23
CA PHE A 47 -10.88 4.26 11.52
C PHE A 47 -10.46 4.81 10.15
N LEU A 48 -11.41 5.33 9.37
CA LEU A 48 -11.14 5.92 8.06
C LEU A 48 -10.23 7.15 8.15
N GLU A 49 -10.42 8.00 9.17
CA GLU A 49 -9.53 9.15 9.43
C GLU A 49 -8.12 8.70 9.80
N LYS A 50 -7.98 7.79 10.76
CA LYS A 50 -6.66 7.25 11.15
C LYS A 50 -5.95 6.61 9.96
N LEU A 51 -6.68 5.85 9.14
CA LEU A 51 -6.10 5.22 7.96
C LEU A 51 -5.60 6.27 6.95
N LYS A 52 -6.38 7.32 6.68
CA LYS A 52 -5.95 8.41 5.79
C LYS A 52 -4.72 9.13 6.33
N ASN A 53 -4.66 9.42 7.62
CA ASN A 53 -3.51 10.08 8.24
C ASN A 53 -2.25 9.21 8.11
N ASN A 54 -2.36 7.92 8.45
CA ASN A 54 -1.26 6.98 8.31
C ASN A 54 -0.77 6.89 6.85
N ILE A 55 -1.69 6.82 5.87
CA ILE A 55 -1.31 6.79 4.44
C ILE A 55 -0.56 8.08 4.05
N ASN A 56 -1.04 9.25 4.51
CA ASN A 56 -0.41 10.53 4.20
C ASN A 56 1.00 10.65 4.83
N GLU A 57 1.19 10.18 6.06
CA GLU A 57 2.50 10.16 6.73
C GLU A 57 3.53 9.29 6.00
N GLN A 58 3.10 8.11 5.53
CA GLN A 58 3.98 7.22 4.75
C GLN A 58 4.35 7.81 3.38
N ASN A 59 3.41 8.48 2.72
CA ASN A 59 3.66 9.14 1.44
C ASN A 59 4.63 10.34 1.57
N ASN A 60 4.51 11.13 2.65
CA ASN A 60 5.39 12.27 2.89
C ASN A 60 6.83 11.84 3.24
N SER A 61 6.99 10.71 3.93
CA SER A 61 8.31 10.15 4.27
C SER A 61 9.08 9.67 3.03
N ALA A 62 8.38 9.23 1.98
CA ALA A 62 9.00 8.82 0.72
C ALA A 62 9.52 10.01 -0.11
N LEU A 63 8.96 11.22 0.07
CA LEU A 63 9.36 12.42 -0.67
C LEU A 63 10.63 13.08 -0.12
N THR A 64 10.94 12.92 1.18
CA THR A 64 12.12 13.53 1.81
C THR A 64 13.45 12.85 1.45
N VAL A 65 13.42 11.64 0.87
CA VAL A 65 14.64 10.87 0.55
C VAL A 65 15.17 11.16 -0.86
N THR A 66 14.47 11.98 -1.67
CA THR A 66 14.82 12.22 -3.09
C THR A 66 15.46 13.60 -3.35
N ASN A 67 15.82 14.37 -2.32
CA ASN A 67 16.50 15.67 -2.48
C ASN A 67 17.90 15.67 -1.89
#